data_AF-A0A949QW56-F1
#
_entry.id   AF-A0A949QW56-F1
#
_cell.length_a   1.000
_cell.length_b   1.000
_cell.length_c   1.000
_cell.angle_alpha   90.00
_cell.angle_beta   90.00
_cell.angle_gamma   90.00
#
_symmetry.space_group_name_H-M   'P 1'
#
loop_
_entity.id
_entity.type
_entity.pdbx_description
1 polymer ?
#
loop_
_entity_poly.entity_id
_entity_poly.type
_entity_poly.pdbx_seq_one_letter_code
_entity_poly.pdbx_strand_id
1 'polypeptide(L)' 'MDFYCHKSALVIEVDGDIHDLQKEEDERREKALSEMGLRIVRFGNDEVMRDVSAVAGKIKSMLVYSATR' A
#
# COMPACT_ATOMS: atom_id res chain seq x y z
N MET A 1 -0.74 2.51 -7.92
CA MET A 1 -0.35 1.12 -7.58
C MET A 1 1.02 0.81 -8.12
N ASP A 2 1.98 0.56 -7.24
CA ASP A 2 3.38 0.29 -7.63
C ASP A 2 3.78 -1.17 -7.43
N PHE A 3 3.28 -1.81 -6.36
CA PHE A 3 3.54 -3.22 -6.09
C PHE A 3 2.30 -3.97 -5.61
N TYR A 4 2.20 -5.24 -5.98
CA TYR A 4 1.13 -6.14 -5.56
C TYR A 4 1.68 -7.52 -5.17
N CYS A 5 1.24 -8.04 -4.02
CA CYS A 5 1.55 -9.37 -3.54
C CYS A 5 0.25 -10.17 -3.35
N HIS A 6 -0.05 -11.06 -4.31
CA HIS A 6 -1.25 -11.91 -4.26
C HIS A 6 -1.33 -12.77 -2.99
N LYS A 7 -0.21 -13.41 -2.62
CA LYS A 7 -0.15 -14.31 -1.44
C LYS A 7 -0.52 -13.63 -0.12
N SER A 8 -0.29 -12.32 -0.02
CA SER A 8 -0.58 -11.55 1.20
C SER A 8 -1.77 -10.61 1.03
N ALA A 9 -2.47 -10.67 -0.11
CA ALA A 9 -3.52 -9.74 -0.48
C ALA A 9 -3.09 -8.27 -0.25
N LEU A 10 -1.83 -7.92 -0.56
CA LEU A 10 -1.23 -6.63 -0.20
C LEU A 10 -0.91 -5.82 -1.45
N VAL A 11 -1.39 -4.58 -1.50
CA VAL A 11 -1.06 -3.56 -2.49
C VAL A 11 -0.22 -2.49 -1.79
N ILE A 12 0.88 -2.09 -2.44
CA ILE A 12 1.74 -1.01 -1.96
C ILE A 12 1.78 0.08 -3.02
N GLU A 13 1.58 1.32 -2.59
CA GLU A 13 1.73 2.51 -3.42
C GLU A 13 2.77 3.43 -2.78
N VAL A 14 3.63 4.02 -3.60
CA VAL A 14 4.56 5.06 -3.20
C VAL A 14 4.02 6.37 -3.73
N ASP A 15 3.58 7.20 -2.80
CA ASP A 15 2.83 8.39 -3.10
C ASP A 15 3.74 9.62 -3.14
N GLY A 16 3.59 10.44 -4.19
CA GLY A 16 4.20 11.75 -4.32
C GLY A 16 3.19 12.86 -4.06
N ASP A 17 3.62 14.12 -4.00
CA ASP A 17 2.79 15.29 -3.66
C ASP A 17 1.68 15.65 -4.69
N ILE A 18 1.17 14.70 -5.47
CA ILE A 18 0.20 14.95 -6.55
C ILE A 18 -1.06 14.12 -6.32
N HIS A 19 -1.96 14.52 -5.41
CA HIS A 19 -3.26 13.86 -5.27
C HIS A 19 -4.44 14.77 -4.86
N ASP A 20 -4.46 16.05 -5.25
CA ASP A 20 -5.64 16.90 -4.98
C ASP A 20 -6.73 16.81 -6.07
N LEU A 21 -6.43 16.27 -7.26
CA LEU A 21 -7.37 16.22 -8.40
C LEU A 21 -8.00 14.84 -8.66
N GLN A 22 -7.57 13.78 -7.96
CA GLN A 22 -8.01 12.40 -8.23
C GLN A 22 -8.69 11.70 -7.04
N LYS A 23 -9.05 12.45 -6.00
CA LYS A 23 -9.58 11.92 -4.75
C LYS A 23 -10.78 10.96 -4.94
N GLU A 24 -11.72 11.29 -5.81
CA GLU A 24 -12.86 10.40 -6.08
C GLU A 24 -12.46 9.09 -6.79
N GLU A 25 -11.48 9.15 -7.69
CA GLU A 25 -10.99 7.97 -8.41
C GLU A 25 -10.21 7.06 -7.45
N ASP A 26 -9.39 7.67 -6.59
CA ASP A 26 -8.67 6.99 -5.52
C ASP A 26 -9.62 6.29 -4.55
N GLU A 27 -10.65 6.98 -4.06
CA GLU A 27 -11.64 6.41 -3.14
C GLU A 27 -12.40 5.25 -3.78
N ARG A 28 -12.79 5.36 -5.06
CA ARG A 28 -13.45 4.27 -5.79
C ARG A 28 -12.53 3.06 -5.94
N ARG A 29 -11.26 3.30 -6.27
CA ARG A 29 -10.24 2.26 -6.41
C ARG A 29 -9.99 1.56 -5.07
N GLU A 30 -9.76 2.33 -4.01
CA GLU A 30 -9.54 1.80 -2.66
C GLU A 30 -10.71 0.95 -2.18
N LYS A 31 -11.94 1.43 -2.41
CA LYS A 31 -13.15 0.68 -2.08
C LYS A 31 -13.22 -0.66 -2.83
N ALA A 32 -13.03 -0.65 -4.16
CA ALA A 32 -13.10 -1.86 -4.97
C ALA A 32 -12.08 -2.92 -4.52
N LEU A 33 -10.86 -2.49 -4.20
CA LEU A 33 -9.79 -3.39 -3.76
C LEU A 33 -10.04 -3.91 -2.35
N SER A 34 -10.55 -3.07 -1.46
CA SER A 34 -10.96 -3.49 -0.11
C SER A 34 -12.09 -4.53 -0.18
N GLU A 35 -13.06 -4.37 -1.09
CA GLU A 35 -14.14 -5.35 -1.31
C GLU A 35 -13.59 -6.69 -1.85
N MET A 36 -12.48 -6.66 -2.58
CA MET A 36 -11.74 -7.85 -3.02
C MET A 36 -10.88 -8.48 -1.91
N GLY A 37 -10.92 -7.95 -0.68
CA GLY A 37 -10.12 -8.43 0.45
C GLY A 37 -8.65 -8.02 0.39
N LEU A 38 -8.30 -7.05 -0.46
CA LEU A 38 -6.95 -6.52 -0.56
C LEU A 38 -6.72 -5.42 0.47
N ARG A 39 -5.55 -5.45 1.11
CA ARG A 39 -5.04 -4.38 1.96
C ARG A 39 -4.17 -3.45 1.12
N ILE A 40 -4.45 -2.16 1.17
CA ILE A 40 -3.63 -1.12 0.51
C ILE A 40 -2.79 -0.41 1.57
N VAL A 41 -1.52 -0.18 1.27
CA VAL A 41 -0.60 0.60 2.11
C VAL A 41 0.13 1.61 1.24
N ARG A 42 0.10 2.88 1.67
CA ARG A 42 0.76 3.97 0.97
C ARG A 42 1.97 4.46 1.76
N PHE A 43 3.08 4.70 1.09
CA PHE A 43 4.28 5.32 1.65
C PHE A 43 4.58 6.62 0.92
N GLY A 44 4.84 7.71 1.63
CA GLY A 44 5.25 8.95 0.98
C GLY A 44 6.65 8.86 0.40
N ASN A 45 6.93 9.58 -0.70
CA ASN A 45 8.25 9.68 -1.30
C ASN A 45 9.33 10.01 -0.26
N ASP A 46 9.09 11.01 0.59
CA ASP A 46 10.02 11.40 1.64
C ASP A 46 10.27 10.28 2.66
N GLU A 47 9.27 9.45 2.95
CA GLU A 47 9.43 8.32 3.86
C GLU A 47 10.36 7.26 3.25
N VAL A 48 10.13 6.93 1.98
CA VAL A 48 10.96 5.97 1.24
C VAL A 48 12.39 6.48 1.08
N MET A 49 12.55 7.76 0.75
CA MET A 49 13.86 8.38 0.54
C MET A 49 14.64 8.58 1.84
N ARG A 50 13.94 8.82 2.97
CA ARG A 50 14.58 9.00 4.29
C ARG A 50 15.11 7.68 4.84
N ASP A 51 14.34 6.61 4.78
CA ASP A 51 14.76 5.31 5.30
C ASP A 51 14.02 4.14 4.64
N VAL A 52 14.57 3.68 3.52
CA VAL A 52 14.06 2.49 2.81
C VAL A 52 14.09 1.22 3.67
N SER A 53 15.01 1.12 4.63
CA SER A 53 15.11 -0.07 5.49
C SER A 53 13.94 -0.12 6.47
N ALA A 54 13.53 1.03 7.01
CA ALA A 54 12.34 1.15 7.85
C ALA A 54 11.07 0.80 7.06
N VAL A 55 10.93 1.29 5.82
CA VAL A 55 9.80 0.96 4.93
C VAL A 55 9.76 -0.54 4.64
N ALA A 56 10.89 -1.15 4.27
CA ALA A 56 10.98 -2.59 4.04
C ALA A 56 10.63 -3.40 5.31
N GLY A 57 11.03 -2.92 6.49
CA GLY A 57 10.66 -3.52 7.78
C GLY A 57 9.15 -3.50 8.04
N LYS A 58 8.49 -2.39 7.73
CA LYS A 58 7.01 -2.26 7.81
C LYS A 58 6.33 -3.22 6.83
N ILE A 59 6.79 -3.29 5.58
CA ILE A 59 6.24 -4.24 4.60
C ILE A 59 6.42 -5.68 5.12
N LYS A 60 7.60 -6.03 5.61
CA LYS A 60 7.88 -7.36 6.15
C LYS A 60 6.95 -7.72 7.30
N SER A 61 6.69 -6.81 8.24
CA SER A 61 5.79 -7.09 9.36
C SER A 61 4.36 -7.38 8.88
N MET A 62 3.90 -6.67 7.84
CA MET A 62 2.58 -6.89 7.24
C MET A 62 2.42 -8.26 6.57
N LEU A 63 3.50 -8.82 6.01
CA LEU A 63 3.50 -10.15 5.40
C LEU A 63 3.36 -11.28 6.43
N VAL A 64 3.85 -11.10 7.66
CA VAL A 64 3.84 -12.16 8.69
C VAL A 64 2.45 -12.37 9.30
N TYR A 65 1.61 -11.32 9.34
CA TYR A 65 0.25 -11.41 9.89
C TYR A 65 -0.76 -12.16 9.01
N SER A 66 -0.41 -12.49 7.77
CA SER A 66 -1.31 -13.18 6.82
C SER A 66 -1.24 -14.71 6.91
N ALA A 67 -0.37 -15.27 7.75
CA ALA A 67 -0.13 -16.72 7.87
C ALA A 67 -1.08 -17.46 8.85
N THR A 68 -2.19 -16.84 9.29
CA THR A 68 -3.17 -17.53 10.13
C THR A 68 -4.58 -17.05 9.80
N ARG A 69 -5.17 -17.66 8.77
CA ARG A 69 -6.61 -17.90 8.65
C ARG A 69 -6.85 -19.07 7.72
#